data_AF-A0A0C3EZ06-F1
#
_entry.id   AF-A0A0C3EZ06-F1
#
_cell.length_a   1.000
_cell.length_b   1.000
_cell.length_c   1.000
_cell.angle_alpha   90.00
_cell.angle_beta   90.00
_cell.angle_gamma   90.00
#
_symmetry.space_group_name_H-M   'P 1'
#
loop_
_entity.id
_entity.type
_entity.pdbx_description
1 polymer ?
#
loop_
_entity_poly.entity_id
_entity_poly.type
_entity_poly.pdbx_seq_one_letter_code
_entity_poly.pdbx_strand_id
1 'polypeptide(L)'
;MAPWPEKVTKRFSTIPPNARENDFYAPYNKLLYTLFPADSDYTVAPQSYSLLDSRDSVDFIIEFEVLLEDKPVFFVEIKEPRKMTLKSAREEADNQMRKRMGDLAPSCPLDTLNGVSAFGTRLAFYNYDKQTRILPSRISPDPERETDTAPLDRWDYDILEDEGSQRFQDLVAEIKTKCDRL
;
A
#
# COMPACT_ATOMS: atom_id res chain seq x y z
N MET A 1 22.16 0.36 -11.91
CA MET A 1 21.30 -0.69 -12.49
C MET A 1 19.87 -0.17 -12.41
N ALA A 2 18.96 -0.58 -13.29
CA ALA A 2 17.56 -0.23 -13.10
C ALA A 2 17.04 -0.89 -11.81
N PRO A 3 16.24 -0.20 -10.97
CA PRO A 3 15.79 -0.71 -9.68
C PRO A 3 14.88 -1.94 -9.77
N TRP A 4 14.31 -2.18 -10.96
CA TRP A 4 13.41 -3.29 -11.25
C TRP A 4 13.82 -4.05 -12.51
N PRO A 5 13.36 -5.31 -12.67
CA PRO A 5 13.44 -6.00 -13.95
C PRO A 5 12.79 -5.19 -15.07
N GLU A 6 13.37 -5.23 -16.28
CA GLU A 6 12.95 -4.43 -17.43
C GLU A 6 11.44 -4.51 -17.72
N LYS A 7 10.84 -5.69 -17.53
CA LYS A 7 9.41 -5.92 -17.74
C LYS A 7 8.51 -5.09 -16.80
N VAL A 8 8.97 -4.84 -15.58
CA VAL A 8 8.26 -4.01 -14.58
C VAL A 8 8.44 -2.54 -14.95
N THR A 9 9.69 -2.10 -15.17
CA THR A 9 10.01 -0.72 -15.58
C THR A 9 9.25 -0.31 -16.84
N LYS A 10 9.22 -1.18 -17.85
CA LYS A 10 8.47 -0.97 -19.09
C LYS A 10 6.97 -0.86 -18.86
N ARG A 11 6.41 -1.53 -17.84
CA ARG A 11 4.98 -1.42 -17.56
C ARG A 11 4.65 -0.07 -16.93
N PHE A 12 5.45 0.39 -15.97
CA PHE A 12 5.29 1.74 -15.40
C PHE A 12 5.50 2.85 -16.43
N SER A 13 6.39 2.67 -17.42
CA SER A 13 6.58 3.68 -18.48
C SER A 13 5.42 3.79 -19.49
N THR A 14 4.44 2.88 -19.45
CA THR A 14 3.22 2.97 -20.28
C THR A 14 2.12 3.86 -19.68
N ILE A 15 2.33 4.36 -18.47
CA ILE A 15 1.36 5.20 -17.76
C ILE A 15 1.24 6.57 -18.47
N PRO A 16 0.03 7.05 -18.79
CA PRO A 16 -0.15 8.31 -19.49
C PRO A 16 0.12 9.53 -18.58
N PRO A 17 0.42 10.73 -19.12
CA PRO A 17 0.66 11.93 -18.31
C PRO A 17 -0.50 12.36 -17.41
N ASN A 18 -1.74 12.02 -17.80
CA ASN A 18 -2.96 12.30 -17.04
C ASN A 18 -3.51 11.02 -16.38
N ALA A 19 -2.62 10.24 -15.80
CA ALA A 19 -2.95 8.94 -15.23
C ALA A 19 -4.02 9.02 -14.15
N ARG A 20 -4.98 8.11 -14.25
CA ARG A 20 -5.99 7.83 -13.24
C ARG A 20 -5.51 6.69 -12.35
N GLU A 21 -6.21 6.48 -11.24
CA GLU A 21 -5.90 5.39 -10.30
C GLU A 21 -5.77 4.01 -10.98
N ASN A 22 -6.70 3.68 -11.87
CA ASN A 22 -6.73 2.38 -12.55
C ASN A 22 -5.56 2.15 -13.53
N ASP A 23 -4.89 3.20 -13.98
CA ASP A 23 -3.70 3.09 -14.83
C ASP A 23 -2.51 2.47 -14.06
N PHE A 24 -2.54 2.52 -12.72
CA PHE A 24 -1.51 1.97 -11.85
C PHE A 24 -1.75 0.51 -11.46
N TYR A 25 -2.98 0.00 -11.55
CA TYR A 25 -3.27 -1.38 -11.12
C TYR A 25 -2.46 -2.42 -11.88
N ALA A 26 -2.34 -2.30 -13.21
CA ALA A 26 -1.57 -3.26 -13.99
C ALA A 26 -0.05 -3.19 -13.75
N PRO A 27 0.58 -2.00 -13.65
CA PRO A 27 1.96 -1.86 -13.16
C PRO A 27 2.20 -2.48 -11.77
N TYR A 28 1.36 -2.18 -10.78
CA TYR A 28 1.49 -2.75 -9.43
C TYR A 28 1.25 -4.25 -9.42
N ASN A 29 0.26 -4.75 -10.14
CA ASN A 29 0.03 -6.19 -10.30
C ASN A 29 1.27 -6.88 -10.88
N LYS A 30 1.88 -6.29 -11.92
CA LYS A 30 3.12 -6.81 -12.53
C LYS A 30 4.29 -6.84 -11.53
N LEU A 31 4.43 -5.78 -10.75
CA LEU A 31 5.45 -5.66 -9.69
C LEU A 31 5.24 -6.73 -8.61
N LEU A 32 4.02 -6.83 -8.07
CA LEU A 32 3.68 -7.78 -7.02
C LEU A 32 3.85 -9.23 -7.47
N TYR A 33 3.43 -9.60 -8.69
CA TYR A 33 3.69 -10.95 -9.22
C TYR A 33 5.18 -11.22 -9.53
N THR A 34 6.00 -10.18 -9.67
CA THR A 34 7.46 -10.34 -9.77
C THR A 34 8.07 -10.65 -8.40
N LEU A 35 7.50 -10.05 -7.35
CA LEU A 35 7.95 -10.20 -5.97
C LEU A 35 7.35 -11.42 -5.27
N PHE A 36 6.13 -11.82 -5.62
CA PHE A 36 5.39 -12.98 -5.12
C PHE A 36 4.95 -13.81 -6.33
N PRO A 37 5.84 -14.66 -6.88
CA PRO A 37 5.56 -15.45 -8.07
C PRO A 37 4.37 -16.40 -7.88
N ALA A 38 3.62 -16.66 -8.96
CA ALA A 38 2.43 -17.51 -8.91
C ALA A 38 2.73 -19.01 -8.68
N ASP A 39 3.99 -19.41 -8.83
CA ASP A 39 4.50 -20.75 -8.51
C ASP A 39 5.05 -20.85 -7.08
N SER A 40 4.92 -19.78 -6.27
CA SER A 40 5.20 -19.80 -4.83
C SER A 40 3.92 -20.04 -4.02
N ASP A 41 4.07 -20.21 -2.69
CA ASP A 41 2.94 -20.38 -1.77
C ASP A 41 2.13 -19.09 -1.53
N TYR A 42 2.58 -17.97 -2.10
CA TYR A 42 1.90 -16.69 -2.00
C TYR A 42 0.85 -16.50 -3.09
N THR A 43 -0.28 -15.90 -2.73
CA THR A 43 -1.30 -15.46 -3.68
C THR A 43 -1.43 -13.94 -3.63
N VAL A 44 -1.27 -13.28 -4.78
CA VAL A 44 -1.60 -11.86 -4.95
C VAL A 44 -3.06 -11.76 -5.39
N ALA A 45 -3.92 -11.17 -4.56
CA ALA A 45 -5.35 -11.06 -4.80
C ALA A 45 -5.80 -9.59 -4.82
N PRO A 46 -6.36 -9.09 -5.94
CA PRO A 46 -7.02 -7.81 -5.93
C PRO A 46 -8.32 -7.90 -5.13
N GLN A 47 -8.48 -7.04 -4.13
CA GLN A 47 -9.70 -6.90 -3.35
C GLN A 47 -10.42 -5.61 -3.75
N SER A 48 -11.74 -5.69 -3.80
CA SER A 48 -12.61 -4.53 -3.98
C SER A 48 -13.64 -4.51 -2.86
N TYR A 49 -13.69 -3.42 -2.11
CA TYR A 49 -14.70 -3.24 -1.07
C TYR A 49 -15.41 -1.90 -1.23
N SER A 50 -16.71 -1.91 -0.96
CA SER A 50 -17.54 -0.71 -0.94
C SER A 50 -17.28 0.06 0.35
N LEU A 51 -17.02 1.36 0.24
CA LEU A 51 -17.16 2.28 1.37
C LEU A 51 -18.64 2.47 1.69
N LEU A 52 -19.21 1.57 2.51
CA LEU A 52 -20.62 1.61 2.92
C LEU A 52 -21.01 2.88 3.72
N ASP A 53 -20.06 3.76 4.05
CA ASP A 53 -20.29 4.98 4.83
C ASP A 53 -20.58 6.23 3.98
N SER A 54 -20.54 6.14 2.64
CA SER A 54 -20.87 7.23 1.72
C SER A 54 -22.33 7.09 1.24
N ARG A 55 -23.24 7.88 1.81
CA ARG A 55 -24.66 7.91 1.41
C ARG A 55 -24.91 8.45 -0.01
N ASP A 56 -23.89 8.99 -0.68
CA ASP A 56 -24.05 9.72 -1.95
C ASP A 56 -23.35 9.08 -3.16
N SER A 57 -22.48 8.07 -2.97
CA SER A 57 -21.94 7.24 -4.05
C SER A 57 -21.18 6.01 -3.53
N VAL A 58 -21.26 4.88 -4.24
CA VAL A 58 -20.43 3.70 -3.92
C VAL A 58 -19.03 3.95 -4.46
N ASP A 59 -18.14 4.46 -3.61
CA ASP A 59 -16.71 4.51 -3.92
C ASP A 59 -16.13 3.12 -3.62
N PHE A 60 -15.46 2.53 -4.60
CA PHE A 60 -14.83 1.22 -4.50
C PHE A 60 -13.33 1.42 -4.38
N ILE A 61 -12.74 0.89 -3.31
CA ILE A 61 -11.29 0.89 -3.16
C ILE A 61 -10.76 -0.40 -3.74
N ILE A 62 -9.77 -0.29 -4.63
CA ILE A 62 -8.99 -1.42 -5.10
C ILE A 62 -7.69 -1.47 -4.31
N GLU A 63 -7.46 -2.59 -3.65
CA GLU A 63 -6.19 -2.92 -2.99
C GLU A 63 -5.70 -4.27 -3.49
N PHE A 64 -4.41 -4.53 -3.32
CA PHE A 64 -3.82 -5.84 -3.54
C PHE A 64 -3.44 -6.42 -2.20
N GLU A 65 -4.03 -7.56 -1.85
CA GLU A 65 -3.59 -8.37 -0.72
C GLU A 65 -2.61 -9.44 -1.18
N VAL A 66 -1.61 -9.72 -0.36
CA VAL A 66 -0.74 -10.89 -0.51
C VAL A 66 -1.08 -11.85 0.63
N LEU A 67 -1.49 -13.05 0.23
CA LEU A 67 -1.91 -14.11 1.11
C LEU A 67 -0.86 -15.21 1.14
N LEU A 68 -0.60 -15.78 2.31
CA LEU A 68 0.11 -17.05 2.49
C LEU A 68 -0.90 -18.05 3.07
N GLU A 69 -1.23 -19.10 2.32
CA GLU A 69 -2.27 -20.09 2.69
C GLU A 69 -3.59 -19.42 3.15
N ASP A 70 -4.10 -18.50 2.33
CA ASP A 70 -5.31 -17.70 2.60
C ASP A 70 -5.24 -16.74 3.80
N LYS A 71 -4.07 -16.54 4.41
CA LYS A 71 -3.87 -15.56 5.50
C LYS A 71 -3.12 -14.33 5.00
N PRO A 72 -3.59 -13.10 5.29
CA PRO A 72 -2.96 -11.88 4.80
C PRO A 72 -1.62 -11.63 5.48
N VAL A 73 -0.57 -11.41 4.69
CA VAL A 73 0.78 -11.08 5.18
C VAL A 73 1.24 -9.68 4.77
N PHE A 74 0.62 -9.11 3.73
CA PHE A 74 0.94 -7.81 3.18
C PHE A 74 -0.22 -7.27 2.36
N PHE A 75 -0.34 -5.95 2.23
CA PHE A 75 -1.29 -5.34 1.29
C PHE A 75 -0.79 -4.00 0.74
N VAL A 76 -1.29 -3.62 -0.44
CA VAL A 76 -1.01 -2.34 -1.10
C VAL A 76 -2.30 -1.68 -1.54
N GLU A 77 -2.51 -0.45 -1.08
CA GLU A 77 -3.56 0.44 -1.56
C GLU A 77 -3.00 1.40 -2.62
N ILE A 78 -3.76 1.66 -3.68
CA ILE A 78 -3.35 2.58 -4.75
C ILE A 78 -4.42 3.66 -4.93
N LYS A 79 -3.99 4.93 -4.93
CA LYS A 79 -4.79 6.13 -5.15
C LYS A 79 -4.26 6.89 -6.37
N GLU A 80 -5.13 7.70 -6.97
CA GLU A 80 -4.75 8.60 -8.05
C GLU A 80 -3.63 9.59 -7.65
N PRO A 81 -2.53 9.72 -8.41
CA PRO A 81 -1.36 10.52 -8.03
C PRO A 81 -1.70 12.00 -7.74
N ARG A 82 -2.63 12.58 -8.50
CA ARG A 82 -3.00 14.00 -8.37
C ARG A 82 -3.67 14.31 -7.05
N LYS A 83 -4.34 13.33 -6.45
CA LYS A 83 -5.01 13.49 -5.15
C LYS A 83 -3.99 13.68 -4.02
N MET A 84 -2.73 13.29 -4.20
CA MET A 84 -1.68 13.45 -3.18
C MET A 84 -1.50 14.89 -2.70
N THR A 85 -1.72 15.89 -3.57
CA THR A 85 -1.59 17.31 -3.19
C THR A 85 -2.74 17.77 -2.30
N LEU A 86 -3.89 17.08 -2.33
CA LEU A 86 -5.06 17.38 -1.54
C LEU A 86 -4.90 16.80 -0.14
N LYS A 87 -4.91 17.66 0.88
CA LYS A 87 -4.83 17.28 2.29
C LYS A 87 -5.90 16.26 2.67
N SER A 88 -7.15 16.48 2.26
CA SER A 88 -8.27 15.57 2.54
C SER A 88 -8.07 14.17 1.97
N ALA A 89 -7.46 14.05 0.79
CA ALA A 89 -7.21 12.75 0.19
C ALA A 89 -6.09 11.99 0.91
N ARG A 90 -5.06 12.68 1.41
CA ARG A 90 -4.02 12.07 2.24
C ARG A 90 -4.57 11.60 3.58
N GLU A 91 -5.42 12.41 4.21
CA GLU A 91 -6.10 12.03 5.46
C GLU A 91 -6.99 10.80 5.26
N GLU A 92 -7.76 10.77 4.17
CA GLU A 92 -8.59 9.63 3.83
C GLU A 92 -7.75 8.36 3.57
N ALA A 93 -6.65 8.45 2.83
CA ALA A 93 -5.73 7.33 2.62
C ALA A 93 -5.13 6.82 3.94
N ASP A 94 -4.71 7.72 4.86
CA ASP A 94 -4.21 7.30 6.18
C ASP A 94 -5.29 6.58 7.01
N ASN A 95 -6.51 7.10 7.01
CA ASN A 95 -7.63 6.48 7.71
C ASN A 95 -7.97 5.10 7.12
N GLN A 96 -7.95 4.97 5.79
CA GLN A 96 -8.18 3.70 5.10
C GLN A 96 -7.10 2.67 5.42
N MET A 97 -5.82 3.03 5.34
CA MET A 97 -4.71 2.15 5.75
C MET A 97 -4.86 1.65 7.18
N ARG A 98 -5.15 2.54 8.14
CA ARG A 98 -5.30 2.18 9.55
C ARG A 98 -6.49 1.26 9.78
N LYS A 99 -7.62 1.52 9.10
CA LYS A 99 -8.82 0.67 9.15
C LYS A 99 -8.49 -0.73 8.63
N ARG A 100 -7.91 -0.83 7.44
CA ARG A 100 -7.52 -2.11 6.83
C ARG A 100 -6.51 -2.88 7.68
N MET A 101 -5.54 -2.20 8.28
CA MET A 101 -4.63 -2.83 9.24
C MET A 101 -5.37 -3.43 10.44
N GLY A 102 -6.33 -2.70 11.01
CA GLY A 102 -7.17 -3.20 12.09
C GLY A 102 -7.98 -4.44 11.69
N ASP A 103 -8.54 -4.44 10.48
CA ASP A 103 -9.38 -5.53 9.98
C ASP A 103 -8.57 -6.80 9.64
N LEU A 104 -7.38 -6.65 9.06
CA LEU A 104 -6.54 -7.76 8.60
C LEU A 104 -5.59 -8.31 9.68
N ALA A 105 -5.22 -7.52 10.70
CA ALA A 105 -4.28 -7.97 11.71
C ALA A 105 -4.70 -9.25 12.46
N PRO A 106 -5.98 -9.45 12.85
CA PRO A 106 -6.39 -10.67 13.54
C PRO A 106 -6.17 -11.96 12.74
N SER A 107 -6.23 -11.91 11.41
CA SER A 107 -6.04 -13.07 10.52
C SER A 107 -4.61 -13.21 10.00
N CYS A 108 -3.80 -12.16 10.07
CA CYS A 108 -2.38 -12.21 9.71
C CYS A 108 -1.63 -13.21 10.61
N PRO A 109 -0.80 -14.13 10.08
CA PRO A 109 -0.07 -15.10 10.89
C PRO A 109 1.20 -14.51 11.52
N LEU A 110 1.68 -13.36 11.04
CA LEU A 110 2.86 -12.68 11.54
C LEU A 110 2.53 -11.80 12.76
N ASP A 111 3.52 -11.51 13.60
CA ASP A 111 3.39 -10.51 14.69
C ASP A 111 3.24 -9.08 14.17
N THR A 112 3.66 -8.83 12.94
CA THR A 112 3.57 -7.53 12.28
C THR A 112 2.88 -7.66 10.93
N LEU A 113 1.78 -6.94 10.73
CA LEU A 113 1.16 -6.76 9.42
C LEU A 113 1.74 -5.51 8.77
N ASN A 114 2.29 -5.65 7.56
CA ASN A 114 2.80 -4.52 6.79
C ASN A 114 1.81 -4.12 5.69
N GLY A 115 1.75 -2.83 5.39
CA GLY A 115 0.95 -2.30 4.30
C GLY A 115 1.63 -1.10 3.65
N VAL A 116 1.32 -0.86 2.37
CA VAL A 116 1.82 0.31 1.64
C VAL A 116 0.65 1.08 1.04
N SER A 117 0.61 2.38 1.28
CA SER A 117 -0.30 3.29 0.56
C SER A 117 0.47 3.96 -0.56
N ALA A 118 -0.08 3.93 -1.77
CA ALA A 118 0.54 4.54 -2.94
C ALA A 118 -0.33 5.64 -3.54
N PHE A 119 0.25 6.81 -3.80
CA PHE A 119 -0.31 7.80 -4.72
C PHE A 119 0.46 7.74 -6.04
N GLY A 120 -0.06 7.02 -7.01
CA GLY A 120 0.70 6.70 -8.21
C GLY A 120 1.95 5.89 -7.87
N THR A 121 3.13 6.49 -8.05
CA THR A 121 4.43 5.88 -7.70
C THR A 121 4.93 6.23 -6.30
N ARG A 122 4.31 7.21 -5.63
CA ARG A 122 4.75 7.72 -4.33
C ARG A 122 4.22 6.84 -3.21
N LEU A 123 5.07 6.41 -2.28
CA LEU A 123 4.79 5.36 -1.31
C LEU A 123 4.85 5.87 0.12
N ALA A 124 3.87 5.47 0.93
CA ALA A 124 3.91 5.53 2.38
C ALA A 124 3.89 4.11 2.95
N PHE A 125 4.81 3.85 3.88
CA PHE A 125 4.94 2.55 4.52
C PHE A 125 4.25 2.55 5.88
N TYR A 126 3.47 1.51 6.12
CA TYR A 126 2.78 1.29 7.38
C TYR A 126 3.17 -0.08 7.93
N ASN A 127 3.27 -0.16 9.26
CA ASN A 127 3.42 -1.43 9.96
C ASN A 127 2.55 -1.45 11.21
N TYR A 128 1.77 -2.52 11.37
CA TYR A 128 1.00 -2.79 12.57
C TYR A 128 1.66 -3.92 13.34
N ASP A 129 2.36 -3.55 14.41
CA ASP A 129 2.79 -4.47 15.46
C ASP A 129 1.60 -4.74 16.39
N LYS A 130 1.21 -6.01 16.48
CA LYS A 130 0.03 -6.46 17.24
C LYS A 130 0.14 -6.23 18.74
N GLN A 131 1.35 -6.11 19.26
CA GLN A 131 1.64 -5.89 20.66
C GLN A 131 1.70 -4.40 21.00
N THR A 132 1.98 -3.53 20.03
CA THR A 132 2.18 -2.10 20.26
C THR A 132 1.14 -1.24 19.55
N ARG A 133 1.42 -0.80 18.32
CA ARG A 133 0.59 0.15 17.57
C ARG A 133 0.91 0.12 16.09
N ILE A 134 0.06 0.81 15.33
CA ILE A 134 0.31 1.14 13.93
C ILE A 134 1.31 2.29 13.84
N LEU A 135 2.35 2.11 13.04
CA LEU A 135 3.26 3.16 12.60
C LEU A 135 3.04 3.45 11.11
N PRO A 136 3.22 4.71 10.66
CA PRO A 136 3.52 5.90 11.47
C PRO A 136 2.41 6.21 12.48
N SER A 137 2.78 6.81 13.62
CA SER A 137 1.82 7.17 14.66
C SER A 137 0.73 8.10 14.13
N ARG A 138 -0.51 7.92 14.59
CA ARG A 138 -1.61 8.83 14.24
C ARG A 138 -1.31 10.22 14.80
N ILE A 139 -1.45 11.24 13.95
CA ILE A 139 -1.42 12.64 14.37
C ILE A 139 -2.85 13.03 14.74
N SER A 140 -3.06 13.44 15.99
CA SER A 140 -4.37 13.86 16.46
C SER A 140 -4.76 15.21 15.87
N PRO A 141 -5.99 15.38 15.36
CA PRO A 141 -6.47 16.69 14.92
C PRO A 141 -6.59 17.63 16.12
N ASP A 142 -6.15 18.88 15.96
CA ASP A 142 -6.43 19.96 16.90
C ASP A 142 -7.91 20.39 16.74
N PRO A 143 -8.72 20.42 17.82
CA PRO A 143 -10.12 20.81 17.74
C PRO A 143 -10.33 22.28 17.35
N GLU A 144 -9.31 23.13 17.50
CA GLU A 144 -9.39 24.57 17.24
C GLU A 144 -8.60 25.00 15.99
N ARG A 145 -7.82 24.10 15.39
CA ARG A 145 -6.92 24.42 14.26
C ARG A 145 -6.91 23.38 13.18
N GLU A 146 -6.81 23.85 11.94
CA GLU A 146 -6.61 22.95 10.81
C GLU A 146 -5.26 22.22 10.94
N THR A 147 -5.30 20.93 11.25
CA THR A 147 -4.10 20.11 11.47
C THR A 147 -3.89 19.18 10.30
N ASP A 148 -2.66 19.08 9.77
CA ASP A 148 -2.32 18.05 8.78
C ASP A 148 -2.05 16.72 9.50
N THR A 149 -3.08 15.88 9.53
CA THR A 149 -3.06 14.56 10.17
C THR A 149 -2.33 13.51 9.32
N ALA A 150 -2.18 13.79 8.02
CA ALA A 150 -1.42 12.99 7.05
C ALA A 150 -0.50 13.87 6.19
N PRO A 151 0.63 14.31 6.77
CA PRO A 151 1.63 15.12 6.09
C PRO A 151 2.09 14.54 4.76
N LEU A 152 2.42 15.43 3.81
CA LEU A 152 2.82 15.06 2.45
C LEU A 152 4.11 14.22 2.42
N ASP A 153 5.05 14.51 3.31
CA ASP A 153 6.32 13.81 3.48
C ASP A 153 6.16 12.34 3.89
N ARG A 154 4.96 11.91 4.26
CA ARG A 154 4.66 10.48 4.48
C ARG A 154 4.75 9.66 3.20
N TRP A 155 4.52 10.26 2.02
CA TRP A 155 4.67 9.64 0.70
C TRP A 155 5.94 10.11 -0.01
N ASP A 156 7.06 10.16 0.71
CA ASP A 156 8.35 10.67 0.23
C ASP A 156 9.07 9.72 -0.75
N TYR A 157 8.95 8.42 -0.55
CA TYR A 157 9.54 7.41 -1.42
C TYR A 157 8.86 7.32 -2.78
N ASP A 158 9.63 7.16 -3.85
CA ASP A 158 9.11 6.79 -5.18
C ASP A 158 9.53 5.35 -5.53
N ILE A 159 8.56 4.51 -5.88
CA ILE A 159 8.81 3.09 -6.24
C ILE A 159 9.78 2.96 -7.43
N LEU A 160 9.89 3.96 -8.30
CA LEU A 160 10.76 3.93 -9.48
C LEU A 160 12.16 4.49 -9.23
N GLU A 161 12.40 5.06 -8.05
CA GLU A 161 13.71 5.55 -7.61
C GLU A 161 14.45 4.46 -6.81
N ASP A 162 15.78 4.51 -6.81
CA ASP A 162 16.62 3.50 -6.16
C ASP A 162 16.28 3.34 -4.66
N GLU A 163 16.06 4.45 -3.95
CA GLU A 163 15.76 4.41 -2.51
C GLU A 163 14.39 3.78 -2.22
N GLY A 164 13.32 4.23 -2.91
CA GLY A 164 11.97 3.71 -2.69
C GLY A 164 11.81 2.26 -3.14
N SER A 165 12.48 1.88 -4.24
CA SER A 165 12.50 0.49 -4.70
C SER A 165 13.26 -0.44 -3.75
N GLN A 166 14.41 -0.01 -3.22
CA GLN A 166 15.16 -0.78 -2.25
C GLN A 166 14.35 -0.96 -0.97
N ARG A 167 13.74 0.12 -0.45
CA ARG A 167 12.88 0.08 0.74
C ARG A 167 11.73 -0.91 0.58
N PHE A 168 11.07 -0.92 -0.59
CA PHE A 168 9.99 -1.86 -0.88
C PHE A 168 10.48 -3.30 -0.98
N GLN A 169 11.64 -3.54 -1.60
CA GLN A 169 12.25 -4.88 -1.70
C GLN A 169 12.67 -5.42 -0.33
N ASP A 170 13.28 -4.58 0.52
CA ASP A 170 13.69 -4.95 1.87
C ASP A 170 12.48 -5.36 2.71
N LEU A 171 11.38 -4.60 2.62
CA LEU A 171 10.12 -4.94 3.28
C LEU A 171 9.60 -6.32 2.84
N VAL A 172 9.57 -6.59 1.53
CA VAL A 172 9.12 -7.88 1.01
C VAL A 172 10.05 -9.01 1.45
N ALA A 173 11.37 -8.80 1.43
CA ALA A 173 12.34 -9.80 1.89
C ALA A 173 12.18 -10.11 3.39
N GLU A 174 11.91 -9.08 4.21
CA GLU A 174 11.61 -9.24 5.63
C GLU A 174 10.35 -10.09 5.84
N ILE A 175 9.27 -9.79 5.12
CA ILE A 175 7.99 -10.53 5.20
C ILE A 175 8.22 -12.00 4.85
N LYS A 176 8.90 -12.29 3.74
CA LYS A 176 9.24 -13.65 3.33
C LYS A 176 10.06 -14.39 4.38
N THR A 177 11.10 -13.74 4.90
CA THR A 177 11.95 -14.31 5.95
C THR A 177 11.16 -14.66 7.21
N LYS A 178 10.13 -13.86 7.56
CA LYS A 178 9.26 -14.15 8.69
C LYS A 178 8.28 -15.29 8.38
N CYS A 179 7.73 -15.32 7.17
CA CYS A 179 6.86 -16.40 6.70
C CYS A 179 7.56 -17.76 6.69
N ASP A 180 8.82 -17.83 6.24
CA ASP A 180 9.61 -19.07 6.20
C ASP A 180 9.90 -19.66 7.60
N ARG A 181 9.60 -18.91 8.67
CA ARG A 181 9.79 -19.29 10.08
C ARG A 181 8.49 -19.60 10.82
N LEU A 182 7.34 -19.54 10.14
CA LEU A 182 6.04 -19.95 10.68
C LEU A 182 5.98 -21.46 10.88
#